data_AF-G2T1R1-F1
#
_entry.id   AF-G2T1R1-F1
#
_cell.length_a   1.000
_cell.length_b   1.000
_cell.length_c   1.000
_cell.angle_alpha   90.00
_cell.angle_beta   90.00
_cell.angle_gamma   90.00
#
_symmetry.space_group_name_H-M   'P 1'
#
loop_
_entity.id
_entity.type
_entity.pdbx_description
1 polymer ?
#
loop_
_entity_poly.entity_id
_entity_poly.type
_entity_poly.pdbx_seq_one_letter_code
_entity_poly.pdbx_strand_id
1 'polypeptide(L)'
;MKWKKLVTLGCVVVMTVSSVTACGSNTTENQTVEATEQSEENQSDSVIVQVTAVEGDQITADVGTLTTASADASGNGAPGGEAPSGEAPGGDDSGNGAPGEAPGGEAPSGEAPGGDDSGNGAPGEAPSGEAPGGEAPSGDNSGNGAPGEAPSGDALGGQMPGGSSFEASGESITFTLTDDTAITLEYLQGSGEGNADDIAVGSVLEVVLDEDNQAVSVTVRNLNAGGGFGGSGEVTNGTSANTITEDTEVDSETYTSTGDDENALRVDGATVTLKDITIEKTAGSSSNTEDGDFYGLNAGLLVLNGATATITGATVNTSVTNGNGVFSYGEGTVVNISDSTIRTTENNSGGIQTTGGGTMNAANLDVETQGNSAAAIRSDRGGGTVNVDGGSYVTNGTGSPAIYCTAGISVSDATLTANASEGVVVEGKNSVALTDCEVTGNMSNTYNGDSDENIHCIMIYQSMSGDADVGEATFSAEGGSITAKTGDMFYITNTDCEITLKDVAFTLANDVFLRVEGNSSSRGWGTEGANGGDVTLTADSQEFAGNILVDEISSLALTMKNGTSYEGAINPDGDGGTVDVTLDDDSTWTLTGDSYITSFDGDTSNITANGYHLYVNGEQVL
;
A
#
# COMPACT_ATOMS: atom_id res chain seq x y z
N MET A 1 1.82 -46.11 -44.46
CA MET A 1 0.84 -46.71 -45.41
C MET A 1 -0.46 -45.89 -45.38
N LYS A 2 -1.44 -46.18 -46.23
CA LYS A 2 -2.71 -45.44 -46.40
C LYS A 2 -3.43 -45.20 -45.05
N TRP A 3 -4.05 -44.04 -44.81
CA TRP A 3 -5.40 -43.74 -45.34
C TRP A 3 -5.68 -42.23 -45.55
N LYS A 4 -6.49 -41.89 -46.56
CA LYS A 4 -7.15 -40.58 -46.75
C LYS A 4 -8.65 -40.68 -46.49
N LYS A 5 -9.22 -39.67 -45.79
CA LYS A 5 -10.54 -39.03 -45.96
C LYS A 5 -10.38 -37.63 -45.34
N LEU A 6 -10.65 -36.46 -45.93
CA LEU A 6 -11.54 -36.03 -47.02
C LEU A 6 -13.03 -36.02 -46.63
N VAL A 7 -13.42 -34.89 -46.02
CA VAL A 7 -14.78 -34.35 -46.04
C VAL A 7 -14.68 -32.91 -46.53
N THR A 8 -15.47 -32.57 -47.54
CA THR A 8 -15.64 -31.21 -48.05
C THR A 8 -17.14 -30.98 -48.12
N LEU A 9 -17.62 -29.90 -47.51
CA LEU A 9 -18.96 -29.39 -47.76
C LEU A 9 -18.92 -27.87 -47.76
N GLY A 10 -18.96 -27.27 -48.95
CA GLY A 10 -19.08 -25.82 -49.09
C GLY A 10 -20.54 -25.40 -49.14
N CYS A 11 -20.81 -24.15 -48.76
CA CYS A 11 -21.96 -23.40 -49.24
C CYS A 11 -21.47 -22.18 -50.00
N VAL A 12 -21.76 -22.16 -51.30
CA VAL A 12 -21.50 -21.03 -52.19
C VAL A 12 -22.68 -20.07 -52.10
N VAL A 13 -22.41 -18.81 -51.78
CA VAL A 13 -23.30 -17.69 -52.14
C VAL A 13 -22.45 -16.70 -52.94
N VAL A 14 -23.00 -16.24 -54.07
CA VAL A 14 -22.30 -15.50 -55.12
C VAL A 14 -23.16 -14.32 -55.57
N MET A 15 -22.49 -13.22 -55.96
CA MET A 15 -23.06 -11.95 -56.43
C MET A 15 -23.78 -11.13 -55.34
N THR A 16 -23.66 -9.79 -55.31
CA THR A 16 -23.52 -8.87 -56.45
C THR A 16 -22.42 -7.81 -56.31
N VAL A 17 -21.77 -7.51 -57.45
CA VAL A 17 -20.94 -6.32 -57.67
C VAL A 17 -21.84 -5.10 -57.88
N SER A 18 -21.46 -3.95 -57.31
CA SER A 18 -21.92 -2.62 -57.75
C SER A 18 -20.74 -1.65 -57.80
N SER A 19 -20.14 -1.54 -58.98
CA SER A 19 -19.11 -0.56 -59.29
C SER A 19 -19.69 0.84 -59.49
N VAL A 20 -19.10 1.87 -58.87
CA VAL A 20 -19.20 3.24 -59.36
C VAL A 20 -17.80 3.82 -59.49
N THR A 21 -17.32 3.90 -60.73
CA THR A 21 -16.07 4.57 -61.08
C THR A 21 -16.35 6.05 -61.36
N ALA A 22 -15.56 6.94 -60.78
CA ALA A 22 -15.43 8.33 -61.23
C ALA A 22 -13.93 8.69 -61.33
N CYS A 23 -13.49 9.16 -62.49
CA CYS A 23 -12.08 9.44 -62.79
C CYS A 23 -11.77 10.94 -62.87
N GLY A 24 -10.51 11.29 -62.60
CA GLY A 24 -9.85 12.53 -63.06
C GLY A 24 -8.74 12.99 -62.10
N SER A 25 -7.45 12.72 -62.32
CA SER A 25 -6.50 13.31 -63.31
C SER A 25 -6.24 14.81 -63.07
N ASN A 26 -5.04 15.38 -62.83
CA ASN A 26 -3.62 14.95 -62.73
C ASN A 26 -2.92 15.91 -61.69
N THR A 27 -1.60 16.01 -61.39
CA THR A 27 -0.36 15.67 -62.12
C THR A 27 0.88 15.55 -61.20
N THR A 28 1.85 14.75 -61.64
CA THR A 28 3.34 14.72 -61.50
C THR A 28 4.01 16.07 -61.12
N GLU A 29 5.12 16.18 -60.35
CA GLU A 29 6.45 15.51 -60.30
C GLU A 29 7.09 15.69 -58.88
N ASN A 30 8.16 15.04 -58.40
CA ASN A 30 8.94 13.82 -58.74
C ASN A 30 10.06 13.69 -57.66
N GLN A 31 10.23 12.53 -56.98
CA GLN A 31 11.57 12.00 -56.67
C GLN A 31 11.55 10.56 -56.14
N THR A 32 12.49 9.78 -56.68
CA THR A 32 12.90 8.41 -56.38
C THR A 32 13.18 8.10 -54.91
N VAL A 33 12.75 6.92 -54.45
CA VAL A 33 13.40 6.14 -53.40
C VAL A 33 13.57 4.69 -53.91
N GLU A 34 14.66 4.04 -53.53
CA GLU A 34 15.06 2.71 -53.98
C GLU A 34 14.18 1.60 -53.37
N ALA A 35 14.18 0.43 -54.01
CA ALA A 35 13.54 -0.76 -53.46
C ALA A 35 14.44 -1.38 -52.39
N THR A 36 13.95 -1.40 -51.14
CA THR A 36 14.41 -2.36 -50.13
C THR A 36 13.36 -3.46 -50.05
N GLU A 37 13.78 -4.71 -50.13
CA GLU A 37 12.88 -5.86 -50.07
C GLU A 37 12.22 -5.91 -48.68
N GLN A 38 10.89 -5.86 -48.66
CA GLN A 38 10.11 -6.10 -47.45
C GLN A 38 10.12 -7.61 -47.21
N SER A 39 10.94 -8.06 -46.26
CA SER A 39 10.91 -9.44 -45.78
C SER A 39 9.52 -9.73 -45.20
N GLU A 40 8.89 -10.79 -45.69
CA GLU A 40 7.70 -11.36 -45.05
C GLU A 40 8.13 -11.89 -43.68
N GLU A 41 7.71 -11.19 -42.63
CA GLU A 41 7.88 -11.62 -41.25
C GLU A 41 6.96 -12.83 -41.06
N ASN A 42 7.55 -14.01 -40.82
CA ASN A 42 6.78 -15.17 -40.37
C ASN A 42 6.20 -14.81 -38.99
N GLN A 43 4.90 -14.53 -38.93
CA GLN A 43 4.18 -14.68 -37.67
C GLN A 43 4.19 -16.16 -37.31
N SER A 44 5.13 -16.55 -36.45
CA SER A 44 5.05 -17.78 -35.68
C SER A 44 3.82 -17.69 -34.77
N ASP A 45 2.95 -18.69 -34.84
CA ASP A 45 1.75 -18.76 -33.99
C ASP A 45 2.18 -18.71 -32.51
N SER A 46 1.70 -17.71 -31.77
CA SER A 46 1.94 -17.59 -30.33
C SER A 46 1.15 -18.65 -29.56
N VAL A 47 1.71 -19.11 -28.44
CA VAL A 47 1.05 -20.05 -27.53
C VAL A 47 0.80 -19.38 -26.18
N ILE A 48 -0.41 -19.52 -25.64
CA ILE A 48 -0.74 -19.07 -24.29
C ILE A 48 -0.50 -20.23 -23.33
N VAL A 49 0.32 -19.99 -22.31
CA VAL A 49 0.73 -21.00 -21.33
C VAL A 49 0.68 -20.43 -19.91
N GLN A 50 0.54 -21.31 -18.91
CA GLN A 50 0.74 -20.96 -17.50
C GLN A 50 1.95 -21.73 -16.97
N VAL A 51 2.94 -21.03 -16.42
CA VAL A 51 4.18 -21.65 -15.94
C VAL A 51 3.90 -22.59 -14.77
N THR A 52 4.45 -23.80 -14.82
CA THR A 52 4.34 -24.82 -13.76
C THR A 52 5.69 -25.16 -13.12
N ALA A 53 6.82 -24.89 -13.78
CA ALA A 53 8.15 -24.95 -13.19
C ALA A 53 9.15 -24.02 -13.91
N VAL A 54 10.13 -23.51 -13.15
CA VAL A 54 11.27 -22.72 -13.63
C VAL A 54 12.55 -23.36 -13.10
N GLU A 55 13.40 -23.86 -13.98
CA GLU A 55 14.67 -24.51 -13.65
C GLU A 55 15.85 -23.81 -14.37
N GLY A 56 16.28 -22.67 -13.80
CA GLY A 56 17.16 -21.74 -14.50
C GLY A 56 16.45 -21.17 -15.73
N ASP A 57 17.12 -21.18 -16.87
CA ASP A 57 16.55 -20.67 -18.12
C ASP A 57 15.46 -21.58 -18.73
N GLN A 58 15.22 -22.78 -18.17
CA GLN A 58 14.22 -23.71 -18.67
C GLN A 58 12.86 -23.54 -17.98
N ILE A 59 11.83 -23.25 -18.78
CA ILE A 59 10.46 -23.04 -18.35
C ILE A 59 9.62 -24.25 -18.77
N THR A 60 8.90 -24.86 -17.82
CA THR A 60 7.81 -25.81 -18.12
C THR A 60 6.48 -25.16 -17.77
N ALA A 61 5.51 -25.30 -18.66
CA ALA A 61 4.23 -24.60 -18.58
C ALA A 61 3.10 -25.45 -19.17
N ASP A 62 1.90 -25.32 -18.62
CA ASP A 62 0.70 -25.93 -19.19
C ASP A 62 0.12 -25.04 -20.29
N VAL A 63 -0.19 -25.62 -21.44
CA VAL A 63 -0.78 -24.93 -22.59
C VAL A 63 -2.28 -24.73 -22.33
N GLY A 64 -2.82 -23.56 -22.64
CA GLY A 64 -4.24 -23.30 -22.45
C GLY A 64 -4.79 -22.18 -23.32
N THR A 65 -5.96 -21.68 -22.94
CA THR A 65 -6.60 -20.54 -23.59
C THR A 65 -7.00 -19.50 -22.56
N LEU A 66 -6.74 -18.23 -22.87
CA LEU A 66 -7.19 -17.11 -22.05
C LEU A 66 -8.57 -16.63 -22.51
N THR A 67 -9.52 -16.52 -21.57
CA THR A 67 -10.78 -15.81 -21.79
C THR A 67 -10.78 -14.47 -21.08
N THR A 68 -10.56 -13.40 -21.83
CA THR A 68 -10.69 -12.01 -21.40
C THR A 68 -12.15 -11.55 -21.47
N ALA A 69 -12.67 -10.98 -20.38
CA ALA A 69 -13.93 -10.25 -20.38
C ALA A 69 -13.70 -8.84 -20.94
N SER A 70 -14.02 -8.59 -22.21
CA SER A 70 -13.80 -7.26 -22.81
C SER A 70 -14.69 -6.20 -22.18
N ALA A 71 -14.10 -5.08 -21.74
CA ALA A 71 -14.79 -3.91 -21.19
C ALA A 71 -15.57 -3.07 -22.24
N ASP A 72 -16.14 -3.69 -23.28
CA ASP A 72 -17.08 -3.05 -24.21
C ASP A 72 -18.42 -3.80 -24.23
N ALA A 73 -19.18 -3.58 -23.15
CA ALA A 73 -20.58 -3.96 -23.03
C ALA A 73 -21.46 -2.73 -22.74
N SER A 74 -21.27 -1.66 -23.52
CA SER A 74 -22.17 -0.48 -23.54
C SER A 74 -23.54 -0.82 -24.18
N GLY A 75 -24.26 -1.77 -23.55
CA GLY A 75 -25.23 -2.66 -24.22
C GLY A 75 -26.65 -2.76 -23.65
N ASN A 76 -27.15 -1.71 -22.98
CA ASN A 76 -28.57 -1.31 -22.86
C ASN A 76 -29.66 -2.37 -22.50
N GLY A 77 -30.37 -2.22 -21.35
CA GLY A 77 -31.44 -3.16 -21.00
C GLY A 77 -32.34 -2.88 -19.78
N ALA A 78 -32.74 -1.63 -19.50
CA ALA A 78 -33.70 -1.37 -18.42
C ALA A 78 -35.11 -1.97 -18.71
N PRO A 79 -35.72 -2.75 -17.81
CA PRO A 79 -37.08 -3.29 -18.01
C PRO A 79 -38.13 -2.17 -18.00
N GLY A 80 -38.96 -2.11 -19.06
CA GLY A 80 -39.96 -1.05 -19.22
C GLY A 80 -41.08 -1.11 -18.17
N GLY A 81 -41.13 -0.10 -17.30
CA GLY A 81 -42.27 0.23 -16.45
C GLY A 81 -43.03 1.46 -16.98
N GLU A 82 -44.36 1.42 -16.96
CA GLU A 82 -45.21 2.46 -17.54
C GLU A 82 -45.13 3.80 -16.77
N ALA A 83 -45.04 4.92 -17.50
CA ALA A 83 -45.07 6.25 -16.93
C ALA A 83 -46.52 6.79 -16.79
N PRO A 84 -46.90 7.33 -15.62
CA PRO A 84 -47.97 8.32 -15.51
C PRO A 84 -47.39 9.74 -15.49
N SER A 85 -48.03 10.65 -16.23
CA SER A 85 -47.68 12.07 -16.34
C SER A 85 -47.86 12.87 -15.04
N GLY A 86 -46.90 13.73 -14.71
CA GLY A 86 -47.00 14.76 -13.65
C GLY A 86 -46.18 16.00 -14.02
N GLU A 87 -46.71 17.19 -13.73
CA GLU A 87 -46.20 18.49 -14.21
C GLU A 87 -45.08 19.07 -13.33
N ALA A 88 -44.20 19.89 -13.91
CA ALA A 88 -43.26 20.74 -13.19
C ALA A 88 -43.88 22.10 -12.81
N PRO A 89 -43.49 22.66 -11.67
CA PRO A 89 -42.83 23.97 -11.63
C PRO A 89 -41.56 23.93 -10.75
N GLY A 90 -40.53 24.75 -10.91
CA GLY A 90 -40.45 26.07 -11.53
C GLY A 90 -40.27 27.14 -10.44
N GLY A 91 -39.06 27.67 -10.25
CA GLY A 91 -38.73 28.66 -9.22
C GLY A 91 -37.29 29.16 -9.31
N ASP A 92 -37.13 30.47 -9.46
CA ASP A 92 -35.88 31.19 -9.75
C ASP A 92 -35.29 31.91 -8.51
N ASP A 93 -33.95 31.94 -8.47
CA ASP A 93 -33.07 33.11 -8.30
C ASP A 93 -32.81 33.85 -6.95
N SER A 94 -31.50 34.17 -6.80
CA SER A 94 -30.73 35.22 -6.08
C SER A 94 -31.10 35.84 -4.71
N GLY A 95 -30.04 36.20 -3.95
CA GLY A 95 -30.12 37.11 -2.79
C GLY A 95 -28.76 37.46 -2.13
N ASN A 96 -28.11 38.55 -2.59
CA ASN A 96 -26.88 39.13 -2.01
C ASN A 96 -27.19 40.27 -1.00
N GLY A 97 -26.31 40.56 -0.03
CA GLY A 97 -26.48 41.74 0.85
C GLY A 97 -25.41 42.01 1.93
N ALA A 98 -24.51 42.97 1.66
CA ALA A 98 -23.79 43.81 2.64
C ALA A 98 -24.37 45.27 2.57
N PRO A 99 -23.84 46.35 3.22
CA PRO A 99 -22.71 46.48 4.17
C PRO A 99 -22.98 47.41 5.41
N GLY A 100 -21.98 47.74 6.25
CA GLY A 100 -22.07 48.78 7.30
C GLY A 100 -20.77 49.17 8.04
N GLU A 101 -20.46 50.47 8.09
CA GLU A 101 -19.18 51.14 8.43
C GLU A 101 -18.63 51.12 9.89
N ALA A 102 -17.36 51.52 10.05
CA ALA A 102 -16.58 51.76 11.30
C ALA A 102 -16.87 53.16 11.95
N PRO A 103 -16.17 53.72 13.00
CA PRO A 103 -14.68 53.91 13.08
C PRO A 103 -13.95 54.03 14.47
N GLY A 104 -12.63 53.75 14.49
CA GLY A 104 -11.57 54.67 15.00
C GLY A 104 -10.96 54.52 16.42
N GLY A 105 -9.63 54.72 16.54
CA GLY A 105 -8.98 55.14 17.81
C GLY A 105 -7.50 54.76 18.11
N GLU A 106 -6.55 55.57 17.64
CA GLU A 106 -5.19 55.93 18.18
C GLU A 106 -4.29 54.95 19.00
N ALA A 107 -2.99 54.89 18.63
CA ALA A 107 -1.87 54.34 19.41
C ALA A 107 -1.25 55.38 20.40
N PRO A 108 -0.32 55.02 21.32
CA PRO A 108 1.11 55.11 20.97
C PRO A 108 2.16 54.24 21.75
N SER A 109 3.32 54.02 21.09
CA SER A 109 4.72 54.04 21.60
C SER A 109 5.24 53.15 22.76
N GLY A 110 6.44 52.55 22.58
CA GLY A 110 7.39 52.39 23.70
C GLY A 110 8.51 51.32 23.62
N GLU A 111 9.65 51.67 23.01
CA GLU A 111 11.07 51.29 23.30
C GLU A 111 11.53 49.89 23.81
N ALA A 112 12.64 49.41 23.24
CA ALA A 112 13.47 48.29 23.72
C ALA A 112 14.54 48.70 24.75
N PRO A 113 15.07 47.74 25.53
CA PRO A 113 16.49 47.36 25.44
C PRO A 113 16.67 45.81 25.53
N GLY A 114 17.79 45.16 25.17
CA GLY A 114 19.13 45.62 24.82
C GLY A 114 20.20 45.13 25.83
N GLY A 115 21.02 44.13 25.49
CA GLY A 115 22.20 43.73 26.28
C GLY A 115 22.70 42.28 26.12
N ASP A 116 24.02 42.14 25.91
CA ASP A 116 24.84 40.90 25.83
C ASP A 116 24.85 40.09 27.16
N ASP A 117 25.53 38.93 27.38
CA ASP A 117 26.83 38.47 26.85
C ASP A 117 27.18 37.00 27.23
N SER A 118 27.98 36.33 26.38
CA SER A 118 28.96 35.25 26.69
C SER A 118 28.58 33.94 27.42
N GLY A 119 29.09 32.78 26.93
CA GLY A 119 28.99 31.50 27.65
C GLY A 119 29.62 30.25 27.02
N ASN A 120 30.92 30.27 26.67
CA ASN A 120 31.60 29.12 26.06
C ASN A 120 31.88 27.96 27.07
N GLY A 121 31.57 26.71 26.69
CA GLY A 121 31.85 25.51 27.49
C GLY A 121 32.10 24.27 26.61
N ALA A 122 33.29 23.67 26.70
CA ALA A 122 33.70 22.54 25.86
C ALA A 122 33.16 21.18 26.37
N PRO A 123 32.97 20.16 25.50
CA PRO A 123 32.48 18.84 25.91
C PRO A 123 33.54 18.01 26.63
N GLY A 124 33.10 17.16 27.56
CA GLY A 124 33.96 16.16 28.22
C GLY A 124 34.01 14.84 27.44
N GLU A 125 35.16 14.16 27.46
CA GLU A 125 35.33 12.83 26.87
C GLU A 125 34.63 11.73 27.68
N ALA A 126 34.01 10.77 26.99
CA ALA A 126 33.54 9.51 27.55
C ALA A 126 34.50 8.35 27.17
N PRO A 127 34.76 7.37 28.06
CA PRO A 127 35.78 6.36 27.84
C PRO A 127 35.33 5.21 26.94
N SER A 128 36.27 4.67 26.15
CA SER A 128 36.09 3.48 25.33
C SER A 128 36.07 2.18 26.16
N GLY A 129 35.17 1.27 25.81
CA GLY A 129 35.12 -0.10 26.31
C GLY A 129 35.20 -1.11 25.18
N GLU A 130 36.10 -2.09 25.29
CA GLU A 130 36.30 -3.15 24.29
C GLU A 130 35.22 -4.23 24.35
N ALA A 131 34.75 -4.71 23.20
CA ALA A 131 33.87 -5.87 23.09
C ALA A 131 34.67 -7.15 22.77
N PRO A 132 34.46 -8.27 23.48
CA PRO A 132 35.05 -9.56 23.13
C PRO A 132 34.19 -10.30 22.09
N GLY A 133 34.82 -10.90 21.07
CA GLY A 133 34.13 -11.64 20.02
C GLY A 133 33.66 -13.05 20.43
N GLY A 134 32.71 -13.59 19.67
CA GLY A 134 32.22 -14.97 19.75
C GLY A 134 32.12 -15.59 18.35
N GLU A 135 32.43 -16.87 18.24
CA GLU A 135 32.52 -17.62 16.98
C GLU A 135 31.16 -18.17 16.52
N ALA A 136 30.94 -18.25 15.20
CA ALA A 136 29.74 -18.87 14.62
C ALA A 136 29.92 -20.39 14.41
N PRO A 137 28.89 -21.22 14.66
CA PRO A 137 28.88 -22.63 14.28
C PRO A 137 28.19 -22.85 12.92
N SER A 138 28.90 -23.44 11.97
CA SER A 138 28.35 -23.95 10.70
C SER A 138 27.51 -25.20 10.89
N GLY A 139 26.35 -25.30 10.22
CA GLY A 139 25.51 -26.49 10.19
C GLY A 139 25.08 -26.87 8.78
N ASP A 140 25.75 -27.85 8.18
CA ASP A 140 25.23 -28.61 7.03
C ASP A 140 24.02 -29.44 7.48
N ASN A 141 22.94 -29.48 6.69
CA ASN A 141 22.10 -30.68 6.64
C ASN A 141 21.43 -30.88 5.27
N SER A 142 21.85 -31.93 4.58
CA SER A 142 21.19 -32.42 3.35
C SER A 142 20.32 -33.64 3.69
N GLY A 143 19.03 -33.61 3.34
CA GLY A 143 18.09 -34.66 3.74
C GLY A 143 16.83 -34.72 2.86
N ASN A 144 16.97 -35.28 1.66
CA ASN A 144 15.86 -35.44 0.72
C ASN A 144 14.94 -36.63 1.12
N GLY A 145 13.62 -36.43 1.08
CA GLY A 145 12.60 -37.44 1.41
C GLY A 145 11.29 -37.21 0.64
N ALA A 146 10.82 -38.22 -0.09
CA ALA A 146 9.76 -38.09 -1.10
C ALA A 146 8.32 -37.95 -0.52
N PRO A 147 7.39 -37.30 -1.26
CA PRO A 147 6.01 -37.11 -0.84
C PRO A 147 5.15 -38.38 -0.98
N GLY A 148 4.09 -38.46 -0.16
CA GLY A 148 3.08 -39.52 -0.23
C GLY A 148 1.71 -38.98 -0.66
N GLU A 149 1.04 -39.69 -1.57
CA GLU A 149 -0.27 -39.30 -2.10
C GLU A 149 -1.42 -39.44 -1.08
N ALA A 150 -2.37 -38.50 -1.14
CA ALA A 150 -3.70 -38.60 -0.52
C ALA A 150 -4.78 -38.13 -1.55
N PRO A 151 -6.06 -38.56 -1.41
CA PRO A 151 -6.96 -38.67 -2.56
C PRO A 151 -7.84 -37.44 -2.83
N SER A 152 -8.23 -37.30 -4.10
CA SER A 152 -9.12 -36.25 -4.61
C SER A 152 -10.55 -36.30 -4.05
N GLY A 153 -11.11 -35.12 -3.78
CA GLY A 153 -12.53 -34.91 -3.49
C GLY A 153 -13.03 -33.63 -4.17
N ASP A 154 -13.96 -33.77 -5.12
CA ASP A 154 -14.50 -32.64 -5.88
C ASP A 154 -15.32 -31.69 -4.99
N ALA A 155 -15.02 -30.38 -5.05
CA ALA A 155 -15.86 -29.31 -4.51
C ALA A 155 -16.27 -28.35 -5.64
N LEU A 156 -17.55 -27.96 -5.66
CA LEU A 156 -18.17 -27.24 -6.77
C LEU A 156 -17.95 -25.72 -6.65
N GLY A 157 -17.22 -25.14 -7.59
CA GLY A 157 -16.92 -23.70 -7.60
C GLY A 157 -18.14 -22.80 -7.84
N GLY A 158 -18.26 -21.75 -7.03
CA GLY A 158 -19.15 -20.61 -7.27
C GLY A 158 -18.36 -19.48 -7.93
N GLN A 159 -18.76 -19.05 -9.12
CA GLN A 159 -18.03 -18.08 -9.94
C GLN A 159 -18.51 -16.65 -9.67
N MET A 160 -17.61 -15.74 -9.27
CA MET A 160 -17.86 -14.29 -9.30
C MET A 160 -17.47 -13.72 -10.68
N PRO A 161 -18.24 -12.76 -11.25
CA PRO A 161 -17.98 -12.23 -12.58
C PRO A 161 -17.07 -10.98 -12.53
N GLY A 162 -15.91 -11.02 -13.21
CA GLY A 162 -15.10 -9.80 -13.42
C GLY A 162 -13.71 -9.99 -14.03
N GLY A 163 -12.97 -11.05 -13.66
CA GLY A 163 -11.58 -11.26 -14.08
C GLY A 163 -11.40 -11.96 -15.43
N SER A 164 -10.17 -11.92 -15.95
CA SER A 164 -9.77 -12.82 -17.06
C SER A 164 -9.34 -14.17 -16.49
N SER A 165 -9.74 -15.27 -17.13
CA SER A 165 -9.43 -16.63 -16.65
C SER A 165 -8.62 -17.40 -17.69
N PHE A 166 -7.57 -18.08 -17.22
CA PHE A 166 -6.82 -19.07 -17.99
C PHE A 166 -7.45 -20.45 -17.80
N GLU A 167 -7.71 -21.16 -18.89
CA GLU A 167 -8.24 -22.53 -18.90
C GLU A 167 -7.20 -23.46 -19.52
N ALA A 168 -6.64 -24.37 -18.71
CA ALA A 168 -5.63 -25.33 -19.16
C ALA A 168 -6.22 -26.37 -20.12
N SER A 169 -5.49 -26.66 -21.21
CA SER A 169 -5.91 -27.67 -22.20
C SER A 169 -5.62 -29.12 -21.78
N GLY A 170 -4.76 -29.30 -20.76
CA GLY A 170 -4.19 -30.60 -20.37
C GLY A 170 -2.98 -31.04 -21.20
N GLU A 171 -2.50 -30.20 -22.12
CA GLU A 171 -1.19 -30.34 -22.77
C GLU A 171 -0.15 -29.47 -22.04
N SER A 172 1.11 -29.89 -22.03
CA SER A 172 2.22 -29.20 -21.35
C SER A 172 3.41 -29.06 -22.29
N ILE A 173 4.15 -27.95 -22.17
CA ILE A 173 5.27 -27.58 -23.01
C ILE A 173 6.48 -27.16 -22.17
N THR A 174 7.67 -27.49 -22.65
CA THR A 174 8.94 -27.02 -22.07
C THR A 174 9.70 -26.25 -23.15
N PHE A 175 10.18 -25.05 -22.78
CA PHE A 175 10.96 -24.16 -23.63
C PHE A 175 12.12 -23.55 -22.84
N THR A 176 13.09 -22.95 -23.53
CA THR A 176 14.23 -22.28 -22.88
C THR A 176 14.25 -20.79 -23.22
N LEU A 177 14.45 -19.97 -22.20
CA LEU A 177 14.84 -18.57 -22.35
C LEU A 177 16.30 -18.49 -22.84
N THR A 178 16.67 -17.36 -23.45
CA THR A 178 18.03 -17.08 -23.93
C THR A 178 18.36 -15.61 -23.74
N ASP A 179 19.64 -15.26 -23.80
CA ASP A 179 20.12 -13.86 -23.77
C ASP A 179 19.47 -12.97 -24.86
N ASP A 180 18.96 -13.56 -25.95
CA ASP A 180 18.30 -12.88 -27.08
C ASP A 180 16.75 -12.89 -26.97
N THR A 181 16.16 -13.49 -25.93
CA THR A 181 14.70 -13.57 -25.75
C THR A 181 14.11 -12.21 -25.36
N ALA A 182 13.24 -11.65 -26.20
CA ALA A 182 12.56 -10.39 -25.88
C ALA A 182 11.43 -10.61 -24.86
N ILE A 183 11.60 -10.11 -23.64
CA ILE A 183 10.59 -10.24 -22.56
C ILE A 183 9.86 -8.90 -22.38
N THR A 184 8.53 -8.96 -22.32
CA THR A 184 7.64 -7.81 -22.17
C THR A 184 6.69 -8.04 -21.01
N LEU A 185 6.55 -7.05 -20.13
CA LEU A 185 5.53 -7.04 -19.08
C LEU A 185 4.30 -6.29 -19.57
N GLU A 186 3.12 -6.93 -19.58
CA GLU A 186 1.86 -6.25 -19.88
C GLU A 186 1.26 -5.67 -18.60
N TYR A 187 0.86 -4.39 -18.64
CA TYR A 187 0.21 -3.69 -17.55
C TYR A 187 -1.19 -3.21 -17.98
N LEU A 188 -2.04 -2.85 -17.01
CA LEU A 188 -3.38 -2.30 -17.29
C LEU A 188 -3.37 -1.03 -18.16
N GLN A 189 -2.26 -0.30 -18.16
CA GLN A 189 -2.05 0.90 -18.99
C GLN A 189 -0.73 0.85 -19.77
N GLY A 190 -0.48 -0.24 -20.50
CA GLY A 190 0.62 -0.33 -21.47
C GLY A 190 1.48 -1.56 -21.28
N SER A 191 2.76 -1.46 -21.62
CA SER A 191 3.71 -2.56 -21.47
C SER A 191 5.13 -2.04 -21.26
N GLY A 192 5.90 -2.71 -20.40
CA GLY A 192 7.32 -2.44 -20.15
C GLY A 192 8.24 -3.52 -20.70
N GLU A 193 9.53 -3.21 -20.81
CA GLU A 193 10.57 -4.22 -21.00
C GLU A 193 10.73 -5.03 -19.71
N GLY A 194 10.79 -6.36 -19.84
CA GLY A 194 10.96 -7.28 -18.73
C GLY A 194 12.21 -8.14 -18.88
N ASN A 195 12.41 -9.05 -17.94
CA ASN A 195 13.57 -9.93 -17.86
C ASN A 195 13.16 -11.34 -17.37
N ALA A 196 14.12 -12.27 -17.29
CA ALA A 196 13.83 -13.66 -16.95
C ALA A 196 13.29 -13.86 -15.52
N ASP A 197 13.70 -13.00 -14.57
CA ASP A 197 13.26 -13.07 -13.18
C ASP A 197 11.77 -12.71 -13.00
N ASP A 198 11.17 -12.03 -13.99
CA ASP A 198 9.73 -11.71 -14.00
C ASP A 198 8.84 -12.92 -14.38
N ILE A 199 9.46 -14.03 -14.81
CA ILE A 199 8.78 -15.26 -15.20
C ILE A 199 8.84 -16.25 -14.03
N ALA A 200 7.84 -16.18 -13.15
CA ALA A 200 7.66 -17.12 -12.05
C ALA A 200 6.73 -18.29 -12.44
N VAL A 201 6.70 -19.33 -11.60
CA VAL A 201 5.58 -20.30 -11.59
C VAL A 201 4.26 -19.54 -11.46
N GLY A 202 3.21 -20.00 -12.12
CA GLY A 202 1.87 -19.39 -12.15
C GLY A 202 1.72 -18.22 -13.12
N SER A 203 2.81 -17.58 -13.58
CA SER A 203 2.74 -16.54 -14.61
C SER A 203 2.04 -17.07 -15.86
N VAL A 204 1.06 -16.33 -16.37
CA VAL A 204 0.46 -16.61 -17.69
C VAL A 204 1.25 -15.84 -18.72
N LEU A 205 1.72 -16.56 -19.73
CA LEU A 205 2.60 -16.04 -20.76
C LEU A 205 1.93 -16.21 -22.12
N GLU A 206 2.08 -15.21 -22.99
CA GLU A 206 2.05 -15.45 -24.43
C GLU A 206 3.49 -15.61 -24.92
N VAL A 207 3.81 -16.78 -25.46
CA VAL A 207 5.17 -17.16 -25.85
C VAL A 207 5.23 -17.41 -27.34
N VAL A 208 6.28 -16.91 -27.98
CA VAL A 208 6.64 -17.24 -29.36
C VAL A 208 7.92 -18.08 -29.33
N LEU A 209 7.85 -19.30 -29.86
CA LEU A 209 8.96 -20.26 -29.89
C LEU A 209 9.53 -20.40 -31.30
N ASP A 210 10.82 -20.74 -31.40
CA ASP A 210 11.48 -21.15 -32.64
C ASP A 210 11.37 -22.66 -32.92
N GLU A 211 12.05 -23.14 -33.97
CA GLU A 211 12.03 -24.57 -34.36
C GLU A 211 12.72 -25.51 -33.35
N ASP A 212 13.51 -24.99 -32.41
CA ASP A 212 14.29 -25.72 -31.39
C ASP A 212 13.68 -25.58 -29.97
N ASN A 213 12.48 -24.98 -29.84
CA ASN A 213 11.80 -24.63 -28.58
C ASN A 213 12.54 -23.57 -27.72
N GLN A 214 13.28 -22.67 -28.34
CA GLN A 214 13.82 -21.48 -27.68
C GLN A 214 12.81 -20.33 -27.77
N ALA A 215 12.67 -19.54 -26.71
CA ALA A 215 11.77 -18.39 -26.69
C ALA A 215 12.35 -17.24 -27.52
N VAL A 216 11.64 -16.86 -28.58
CA VAL A 216 11.94 -15.66 -29.37
C VAL A 216 11.39 -14.43 -28.66
N SER A 217 10.16 -14.53 -28.13
CA SER A 217 9.59 -13.52 -27.26
C SER A 217 8.65 -14.12 -26.21
N VAL A 218 8.55 -13.43 -25.07
CA VAL A 218 7.61 -13.73 -23.98
C VAL A 218 6.90 -12.45 -23.59
N THR A 219 5.57 -12.45 -23.61
CA THR A 219 4.76 -11.41 -22.97
C THR A 219 4.14 -11.99 -21.70
N VAL A 220 4.53 -11.45 -20.54
CA VAL A 220 3.92 -11.79 -19.26
C VAL A 220 2.57 -11.06 -19.17
N ARG A 221 1.48 -11.83 -19.11
CA ARG A 221 0.10 -11.33 -19.20
C ARG A 221 -0.43 -10.98 -17.82
N ASN A 222 -0.80 -9.71 -17.61
CA ASN A 222 -1.55 -9.31 -16.41
C ASN A 222 -3.05 -9.60 -16.61
N LEU A 223 -3.60 -10.50 -15.79
CA LEU A 223 -4.94 -11.06 -16.01
C LEU A 223 -6.07 -10.45 -15.17
N ASN A 224 -5.75 -9.56 -14.23
CA ASN A 224 -6.77 -8.88 -13.42
C ASN A 224 -6.54 -7.37 -13.35
N ALA A 225 -7.65 -6.64 -13.36
CA ALA A 225 -7.67 -5.25 -12.95
C ALA A 225 -7.42 -5.19 -11.42
N GLY A 226 -6.17 -4.92 -11.04
CA GLY A 226 -5.71 -4.88 -9.65
C GLY A 226 -5.13 -6.22 -9.18
N GLY A 227 -3.95 -6.16 -8.56
CA GLY A 227 -3.31 -7.26 -7.84
C GLY A 227 -2.46 -8.21 -8.68
N GLY A 228 -1.19 -8.38 -8.27
CA GLY A 228 -0.49 -9.66 -8.45
C GLY A 228 0.84 -9.63 -9.20
N PHE A 229 1.94 -9.49 -8.45
CA PHE A 229 3.07 -10.43 -8.55
C PHE A 229 3.35 -10.97 -7.15
N GLY A 230 3.23 -12.29 -6.98
CA GLY A 230 3.35 -12.99 -5.70
C GLY A 230 2.33 -14.12 -5.55
N GLY A 231 2.78 -15.29 -5.08
CA GLY A 231 1.90 -16.39 -4.66
C GLY A 231 1.22 -17.22 -5.77
N SER A 232 1.97 -18.03 -6.52
CA SER A 232 1.43 -19.07 -7.41
C SER A 232 1.23 -20.45 -6.77
N GLY A 233 1.41 -20.55 -5.45
CA GLY A 233 1.06 -21.72 -4.68
C GLY A 233 -0.44 -21.84 -4.46
N GLU A 234 -0.88 -23.00 -3.97
CA GLU A 234 -2.19 -23.14 -3.33
C GLU A 234 -2.18 -22.31 -2.04
N VAL A 235 -2.90 -21.17 -2.04
CA VAL A 235 -3.07 -20.29 -0.87
C VAL A 235 -3.50 -21.12 0.33
N THR A 236 -2.76 -21.02 1.44
CA THR A 236 -2.98 -21.89 2.59
C THR A 236 -2.81 -21.18 3.93
N ASN A 237 -3.71 -21.51 4.86
CA ASN A 237 -3.59 -21.09 6.26
C ASN A 237 -2.67 -22.03 7.08
N GLY A 238 -2.12 -23.08 6.45
CA GLY A 238 -1.28 -24.08 7.10
C GLY A 238 -2.08 -25.17 7.83
N THR A 239 -1.38 -25.96 8.63
CA THR A 239 -1.96 -26.91 9.59
C THR A 239 -2.22 -26.23 10.94
N SER A 240 -2.71 -26.98 11.92
CA SER A 240 -2.99 -26.47 13.27
C SER A 240 -2.78 -27.54 14.31
N ALA A 241 -2.04 -27.21 15.38
CA ALA A 241 -1.84 -28.09 16.52
C ALA A 241 -3.13 -28.29 17.34
N ASN A 242 -3.98 -27.26 17.39
CA ASN A 242 -5.23 -27.24 18.15
C ASN A 242 -6.29 -26.43 17.37
N THR A 243 -7.40 -27.04 16.99
CA THR A 243 -8.48 -26.35 16.26
C THR A 243 -9.80 -26.40 17.02
N ILE A 244 -10.46 -25.25 17.15
CA ILE A 244 -11.81 -25.09 17.72
C ILE A 244 -12.78 -24.85 16.55
N THR A 245 -13.77 -25.74 16.40
CA THR A 245 -14.79 -25.73 15.32
C THR A 245 -16.23 -25.76 15.83
N GLU A 246 -16.44 -25.73 17.15
CA GLU A 246 -17.76 -25.65 17.81
C GLU A 246 -17.72 -24.55 18.87
N ASP A 247 -18.87 -23.90 19.11
CA ASP A 247 -18.99 -22.82 20.09
C ASP A 247 -18.59 -23.29 21.51
N THR A 248 -17.69 -22.56 22.18
CA THR A 248 -17.14 -23.00 23.48
C THR A 248 -16.60 -21.85 24.34
N GLU A 249 -16.36 -22.13 25.62
CA GLU A 249 -15.66 -21.26 26.56
C GLU A 249 -14.44 -22.02 27.12
N VAL A 250 -13.27 -21.39 27.07
CA VAL A 250 -12.00 -21.92 27.58
C VAL A 250 -11.44 -20.96 28.62
N ASP A 251 -10.94 -21.50 29.74
CA ASP A 251 -10.29 -20.72 30.81
C ASP A 251 -8.96 -21.37 31.21
N SER A 252 -7.88 -20.59 31.20
CA SER A 252 -6.55 -20.97 31.73
C SER A 252 -5.88 -22.16 31.03
N GLU A 253 -6.16 -22.42 29.74
CA GLU A 253 -5.48 -23.45 28.94
C GLU A 253 -4.20 -22.93 28.25
N THR A 254 -3.31 -23.86 27.88
CA THR A 254 -2.06 -23.57 27.15
C THR A 254 -2.06 -24.31 25.82
N TYR A 255 -1.87 -23.58 24.73
CA TYR A 255 -1.70 -24.11 23.38
C TYR A 255 -0.27 -23.92 22.91
N THR A 256 0.33 -24.94 22.33
CA THR A 256 1.72 -24.92 21.88
C THR A 256 1.84 -25.56 20.51
N SER A 257 2.61 -24.94 19.62
CA SER A 257 3.04 -25.51 18.34
C SER A 257 4.56 -25.41 18.20
N THR A 258 5.11 -26.44 17.55
CA THR A 258 6.51 -26.52 17.08
C THR A 258 6.58 -26.99 15.63
N GLY A 259 5.44 -27.13 14.96
CA GLY A 259 5.36 -27.60 13.57
C GLY A 259 5.72 -26.51 12.57
N ASP A 260 6.22 -26.94 11.42
CA ASP A 260 6.34 -26.11 10.23
C ASP A 260 4.92 -25.81 9.71
N ASP A 261 4.65 -24.57 9.28
CA ASP A 261 3.37 -24.13 8.73
C ASP A 261 2.15 -24.52 9.61
N GLU A 262 2.26 -24.36 10.94
CA GLU A 262 1.30 -24.90 11.91
C GLU A 262 0.88 -23.87 12.98
N ASN A 263 -0.40 -23.46 13.00
CA ASN A 263 -0.88 -22.57 14.07
C ASN A 263 -0.84 -23.27 15.43
N ALA A 264 -0.49 -22.53 16.50
CA ALA A 264 -0.59 -23.05 17.87
C ALA A 264 -2.06 -23.22 18.30
N LEU A 265 -2.92 -22.27 17.96
CA LEU A 265 -4.37 -22.36 18.07
C LEU A 265 -5.04 -21.80 16.81
N ARG A 266 -6.04 -22.53 16.29
CA ARG A 266 -6.94 -22.08 15.22
C ARG A 266 -8.39 -22.08 15.69
N VAL A 267 -9.14 -21.03 15.38
CA VAL A 267 -10.58 -20.94 15.62
C VAL A 267 -11.28 -20.77 14.27
N ASP A 268 -12.03 -21.78 13.85
CA ASP A 268 -12.52 -21.95 12.48
C ASP A 268 -14.05 -22.05 12.48
N GLY A 269 -14.73 -21.02 11.97
CA GLY A 269 -16.19 -20.95 11.86
C GLY A 269 -16.99 -20.98 13.18
N ALA A 270 -16.35 -20.80 14.34
CA ALA A 270 -16.94 -20.96 15.67
C ALA A 270 -17.00 -19.66 16.49
N THR A 271 -17.92 -19.58 17.45
CA THR A 271 -17.97 -18.51 18.46
C THR A 271 -17.32 -18.97 19.77
N VAL A 272 -16.18 -18.38 20.15
CA VAL A 272 -15.38 -18.82 21.30
C VAL A 272 -15.11 -17.70 22.29
N THR A 273 -15.12 -18.03 23.58
CA THR A 273 -14.50 -17.21 24.64
C THR A 273 -13.21 -17.87 25.12
N LEU A 274 -12.10 -17.14 25.11
CA LEU A 274 -10.76 -17.58 25.52
C LEU A 274 -10.26 -16.68 26.65
N LYS A 275 -10.25 -17.20 27.89
CA LYS A 275 -9.89 -16.43 29.08
C LYS A 275 -8.60 -16.94 29.71
N ASP A 276 -7.71 -16.03 30.09
CA ASP A 276 -6.44 -16.31 30.78
C ASP A 276 -5.55 -17.37 30.09
N ILE A 277 -5.71 -17.54 28.76
CA ILE A 277 -5.02 -18.59 28.00
C ILE A 277 -3.55 -18.23 27.70
N THR A 278 -2.73 -19.23 27.43
CA THR A 278 -1.35 -19.07 26.96
C THR A 278 -1.15 -19.71 25.59
N ILE A 279 -0.50 -19.01 24.66
CA ILE A 279 -0.22 -19.48 23.30
C ILE A 279 1.28 -19.38 23.04
N GLU A 280 1.88 -20.48 22.57
CA GLU A 280 3.34 -20.63 22.41
C GLU A 280 3.69 -21.22 21.04
N LYS A 281 4.12 -20.39 20.08
CA LYS A 281 4.68 -20.85 18.78
C LYS A 281 6.20 -20.72 18.81
N THR A 282 6.87 -21.81 19.20
CA THR A 282 8.29 -21.74 19.65
C THR A 282 9.29 -22.35 18.68
N ALA A 283 8.84 -23.07 17.66
CA ALA A 283 9.67 -23.63 16.59
C ALA A 283 8.83 -23.93 15.33
N GLY A 284 9.52 -24.25 14.23
CA GLY A 284 8.94 -24.61 12.94
C GLY A 284 9.02 -23.48 11.92
N SER A 285 9.37 -23.82 10.67
CA SER A 285 9.52 -22.86 9.56
C SER A 285 8.18 -22.32 9.07
N SER A 286 8.24 -21.17 8.41
CA SER A 286 7.24 -20.74 7.42
C SER A 286 7.78 -21.09 6.04
N SER A 287 7.06 -21.88 5.25
CA SER A 287 7.47 -22.28 3.89
C SER A 287 7.17 -21.20 2.84
N ASN A 288 6.20 -20.31 3.12
CA ASN A 288 5.84 -19.18 2.27
C ASN A 288 5.60 -17.92 3.11
N THR A 289 6.40 -16.88 2.86
CA THR A 289 6.27 -15.58 3.54
C THR A 289 4.93 -14.91 3.27
N GLU A 290 4.39 -15.02 2.05
CA GLU A 290 3.09 -14.43 1.67
C GLU A 290 1.93 -15.13 2.40
N ASP A 291 1.94 -16.47 2.47
CA ASP A 291 0.90 -17.19 3.22
C ASP A 291 0.98 -16.87 4.72
N GLY A 292 2.18 -16.65 5.23
CA GLY A 292 2.41 -16.15 6.59
C GLY A 292 1.85 -14.75 6.83
N ASP A 293 2.15 -13.81 5.93
CA ASP A 293 1.79 -12.40 6.03
C ASP A 293 0.32 -12.12 5.72
N PHE A 294 -0.29 -12.81 4.74
CA PHE A 294 -1.64 -12.51 4.29
C PHE A 294 -2.70 -13.48 4.83
N TYR A 295 -2.32 -14.73 5.14
CA TYR A 295 -3.26 -15.80 5.48
C TYR A 295 -2.96 -16.49 6.82
N GLY A 296 -1.94 -16.03 7.57
CA GLY A 296 -1.65 -16.48 8.93
C GLY A 296 -1.08 -17.88 9.05
N LEU A 297 -0.39 -18.40 8.02
CA LEU A 297 0.20 -19.75 7.93
C LEU A 297 0.84 -20.27 9.24
N ASN A 298 1.65 -19.43 9.87
CA ASN A 298 2.51 -19.78 11.01
C ASN A 298 2.12 -19.07 12.31
N ALA A 299 0.95 -18.41 12.35
CA ALA A 299 0.50 -17.56 13.45
C ALA A 299 0.32 -18.33 14.77
N GLY A 300 0.54 -17.65 15.91
CA GLY A 300 0.25 -18.18 17.24
C GLY A 300 -1.25 -18.47 17.38
N LEU A 301 -2.08 -17.45 17.19
CA LEU A 301 -3.53 -17.58 17.08
C LEU A 301 -4.00 -17.14 15.69
N LEU A 302 -4.68 -18.04 14.98
CA LEU A 302 -5.44 -17.71 13.77
C LEU A 302 -6.94 -17.87 14.04
N VAL A 303 -7.72 -16.82 13.78
CA VAL A 303 -9.19 -16.83 13.79
C VAL A 303 -9.64 -16.58 12.35
N LEU A 304 -10.51 -17.44 11.81
CA LEU A 304 -10.89 -17.40 10.38
C LEU A 304 -12.30 -17.96 10.08
N ASN A 305 -12.70 -17.85 8.81
CA ASN A 305 -13.92 -18.43 8.24
C ASN A 305 -15.22 -17.98 8.92
N GLY A 306 -15.30 -16.69 9.30
CA GLY A 306 -16.49 -16.14 9.98
C GLY A 306 -16.56 -16.48 11.48
N ALA A 307 -15.48 -16.99 12.07
CA ALA A 307 -15.38 -17.21 13.50
C ALA A 307 -15.48 -15.89 14.30
N THR A 308 -15.95 -15.97 15.53
CA THR A 308 -15.92 -14.86 16.50
C THR A 308 -15.17 -15.28 17.74
N ALA A 309 -14.01 -14.67 18.01
CA ALA A 309 -13.24 -14.90 19.23
C ALA A 309 -13.41 -13.72 20.21
N THR A 310 -13.65 -14.02 21.48
CA THR A 310 -13.57 -13.05 22.59
C THR A 310 -12.46 -13.50 23.53
N ILE A 311 -11.43 -12.68 23.68
CA ILE A 311 -10.15 -13.04 24.31
C ILE A 311 -9.87 -12.05 25.45
N THR A 312 -9.55 -12.54 26.64
CA THR A 312 -9.23 -11.67 27.79
C THR A 312 -8.12 -12.28 28.63
N GLY A 313 -7.11 -11.47 29.01
CA GLY A 313 -6.03 -11.92 29.90
C GLY A 313 -5.03 -12.90 29.24
N ALA A 314 -5.00 -12.98 27.91
CA ALA A 314 -4.16 -13.94 27.21
C ALA A 314 -2.68 -13.55 27.23
N THR A 315 -1.80 -14.55 27.19
CA THR A 315 -0.37 -14.39 26.91
C THR A 315 -0.04 -15.11 25.60
N VAL A 316 0.50 -14.40 24.62
CA VAL A 316 0.81 -14.94 23.29
C VAL A 316 2.29 -14.70 22.99
N ASN A 317 3.07 -15.77 22.88
CA ASN A 317 4.49 -15.74 22.58
C ASN A 317 4.77 -16.48 21.26
N THR A 318 5.49 -15.83 20.35
CA THR A 318 5.94 -16.43 19.09
C THR A 318 7.42 -16.14 18.85
N SER A 319 8.17 -17.14 18.38
CA SER A 319 9.61 -17.05 18.12
C SER A 319 10.01 -17.76 16.83
N VAL A 320 9.24 -17.52 15.76
CA VAL A 320 9.42 -18.10 14.42
C VAL A 320 9.06 -17.06 13.36
N THR A 321 9.67 -17.12 12.18
CA THR A 321 9.32 -16.27 11.02
C THR A 321 7.84 -16.44 10.64
N ASN A 322 7.16 -15.35 10.30
CA ASN A 322 5.70 -15.27 10.13
C ASN A 322 4.89 -15.76 11.34
N GLY A 323 5.49 -15.80 12.53
CA GLY A 323 4.84 -16.10 13.79
C GLY A 323 3.99 -14.92 14.26
N ASN A 324 3.01 -14.50 13.47
CA ASN A 324 2.09 -13.43 13.83
C ASN A 324 1.37 -13.77 15.15
N GLY A 325 1.24 -12.80 16.06
CA GLY A 325 0.73 -13.05 17.41
C GLY A 325 -0.74 -13.49 17.40
N VAL A 326 -1.63 -12.55 17.06
CA VAL A 326 -3.07 -12.79 16.91
C VAL A 326 -3.54 -12.30 15.54
N PHE A 327 -4.08 -13.23 14.74
CA PHE A 327 -4.42 -13.01 13.34
C PHE A 327 -5.94 -13.19 13.13
N SER A 328 -6.59 -12.20 12.50
CA SER A 328 -8.00 -12.23 12.08
C SER A 328 -8.07 -12.25 10.55
N TYR A 329 -8.59 -13.34 9.98
CA TYR A 329 -8.61 -13.55 8.53
C TYR A 329 -10.02 -13.77 7.98
N GLY A 330 -10.35 -13.06 6.89
CA GLY A 330 -11.54 -13.33 6.06
C GLY A 330 -12.80 -12.57 6.49
N GLU A 331 -13.66 -12.30 5.52
CA GLU A 331 -14.92 -11.56 5.71
C GLU A 331 -15.81 -12.20 6.80
N GLY A 332 -16.33 -11.36 7.70
CA GLY A 332 -17.21 -11.78 8.79
C GLY A 332 -16.48 -12.39 10.00
N THR A 333 -15.16 -12.61 9.93
CA THR A 333 -14.35 -13.01 11.08
C THR A 333 -14.17 -11.83 12.03
N VAL A 334 -14.38 -12.04 13.33
CA VAL A 334 -14.25 -11.00 14.37
C VAL A 334 -13.39 -11.48 15.53
N VAL A 335 -12.33 -10.74 15.85
CA VAL A 335 -11.56 -10.92 17.09
C VAL A 335 -11.82 -9.73 18.00
N ASN A 336 -12.23 -10.01 19.24
CA ASN A 336 -12.30 -9.05 20.33
C ASN A 336 -11.26 -9.48 21.36
N ILE A 337 -10.25 -8.67 21.65
CA ILE A 337 -9.16 -9.03 22.56
C ILE A 337 -8.91 -7.89 23.56
N SER A 338 -8.81 -8.22 24.86
CA SER A 338 -8.50 -7.25 25.89
C SER A 338 -7.47 -7.73 26.91
N ASP A 339 -6.79 -6.77 27.57
CA ASP A 339 -5.96 -7.00 28.76
C ASP A 339 -4.90 -8.11 28.57
N SER A 340 -4.36 -8.21 27.36
CA SER A 340 -3.52 -9.35 26.92
C SER A 340 -2.12 -8.90 26.53
N THR A 341 -1.15 -9.80 26.70
CA THR A 341 0.26 -9.57 26.38
C THR A 341 0.65 -10.37 25.15
N ILE A 342 1.23 -9.72 24.14
CA ILE A 342 1.69 -10.32 22.89
C ILE A 342 3.19 -10.03 22.70
N ARG A 343 3.98 -11.06 22.39
CA ARG A 343 5.42 -10.97 22.13
C ARG A 343 5.80 -11.78 20.91
N THR A 344 6.42 -11.13 19.92
CA THR A 344 6.91 -11.78 18.70
C THR A 344 8.40 -11.44 18.49
N THR A 345 9.24 -12.41 18.12
CA THR A 345 10.72 -12.19 18.08
C THR A 345 11.37 -12.21 16.70
N GLU A 346 10.73 -12.79 15.69
CA GLU A 346 11.33 -13.00 14.36
C GLU A 346 10.72 -12.12 13.27
N ASN A 347 11.33 -12.10 12.09
CA ASN A 347 10.86 -11.31 10.94
C ASN A 347 9.44 -11.70 10.51
N ASN A 348 8.75 -10.74 9.87
CA ASN A 348 7.40 -10.91 9.31
C ASN A 348 6.34 -11.33 10.35
N SER A 349 6.60 -11.07 11.64
CA SER A 349 5.79 -11.56 12.77
C SER A 349 5.14 -10.39 13.51
N GLY A 350 4.08 -9.82 12.95
CA GLY A 350 3.31 -8.73 13.52
C GLY A 350 2.59 -9.11 14.83
N GLY A 351 2.22 -8.10 15.61
CA GLY A 351 1.59 -8.25 16.92
C GLY A 351 0.12 -8.70 16.82
N ILE A 352 -0.76 -7.76 16.48
CA ILE A 352 -2.12 -8.05 16.00
C ILE A 352 -2.18 -7.80 14.50
N GLN A 353 -2.80 -8.73 13.76
CA GLN A 353 -2.90 -8.63 12.30
C GLN A 353 -4.31 -8.93 11.78
N THR A 354 -4.76 -8.14 10.79
CA THR A 354 -6.10 -8.25 10.19
C THR A 354 -6.02 -8.18 8.67
N THR A 355 -6.54 -9.19 7.96
CA THR A 355 -6.49 -9.26 6.49
C THR A 355 -7.78 -9.87 5.93
N GLY A 356 -7.97 -9.78 4.60
CA GLY A 356 -9.07 -10.43 3.90
C GLY A 356 -10.48 -9.98 4.31
N GLY A 357 -10.64 -8.76 4.85
CA GLY A 357 -11.94 -8.25 5.32
C GLY A 357 -12.30 -8.63 6.77
N GLY A 358 -11.35 -9.16 7.54
CA GLY A 358 -11.54 -9.45 8.97
C GLY A 358 -11.75 -8.22 9.83
N THR A 359 -12.23 -8.42 11.06
CA THR A 359 -12.36 -7.38 12.09
C THR A 359 -11.50 -7.70 13.31
N MET A 360 -10.86 -6.69 13.88
CA MET A 360 -10.08 -6.74 15.11
C MET A 360 -10.50 -5.59 16.03
N ASN A 361 -10.94 -5.91 17.24
CA ASN A 361 -11.25 -4.97 18.30
C ASN A 361 -10.31 -5.26 19.48
N ALA A 362 -9.31 -4.42 19.68
CA ALA A 362 -8.30 -4.54 20.72
C ALA A 362 -8.52 -3.50 21.83
N ALA A 363 -8.33 -3.88 23.10
CA ALA A 363 -8.40 -2.94 24.22
C ALA A 363 -7.32 -3.23 25.27
N ASN A 364 -6.55 -2.21 25.67
CA ASN A 364 -5.53 -2.32 26.72
C ASN A 364 -4.56 -3.50 26.50
N LEU A 365 -3.96 -3.60 25.31
CA LEU A 365 -2.94 -4.63 25.02
C LEU A 365 -1.54 -4.16 25.40
N ASP A 366 -0.67 -5.12 25.69
CA ASP A 366 0.78 -4.93 25.80
C ASP A 366 1.43 -5.74 24.66
N VAL A 367 1.87 -5.08 23.59
CA VAL A 367 2.40 -5.68 22.36
C VAL A 367 3.84 -5.23 22.14
N GLU A 368 4.75 -6.19 21.92
CA GLU A 368 6.14 -5.90 21.54
C GLU A 368 6.60 -6.86 20.43
N THR A 369 7.13 -6.32 19.35
CA THR A 369 7.70 -7.07 18.21
C THR A 369 9.19 -6.75 18.04
N GLN A 370 10.01 -7.76 17.75
CA GLN A 370 11.47 -7.60 17.59
C GLN A 370 11.96 -7.70 16.15
N GLY A 371 11.26 -8.44 15.29
CA GLY A 371 11.68 -8.68 13.90
C GLY A 371 11.52 -7.47 12.99
N ASN A 372 12.12 -7.56 11.80
CA ASN A 372 11.85 -6.66 10.70
C ASN A 372 10.53 -7.05 9.99
N SER A 373 9.88 -6.10 9.31
CA SER A 373 8.56 -6.32 8.66
C SER A 373 7.48 -6.81 9.64
N ALA A 374 7.53 -6.36 10.89
CA ALA A 374 6.74 -6.86 12.01
C ALA A 374 6.04 -5.72 12.77
N ALA A 375 5.09 -5.05 12.11
CA ALA A 375 4.30 -3.99 12.74
C ALA A 375 3.50 -4.51 13.96
N ALA A 376 3.37 -3.69 15.01
CA ALA A 376 2.65 -4.08 16.22
C ALA A 376 1.12 -4.13 15.97
N ILE A 377 0.61 -3.15 15.22
CA ILE A 377 -0.73 -3.13 14.64
C ILE A 377 -0.55 -3.25 13.12
N ARG A 378 -0.91 -4.40 12.53
CA ARG A 378 -0.79 -4.65 11.08
C ARG A 378 -2.15 -4.90 10.45
N SER A 379 -2.33 -4.35 9.27
CA SER A 379 -3.29 -4.86 8.29
C SER A 379 -2.55 -5.12 6.99
N ASP A 380 -3.11 -5.98 6.14
CA ASP A 380 -2.48 -6.34 4.87
C ASP A 380 -3.52 -6.73 3.80
N ARG A 381 -3.10 -7.35 2.69
CA ARG A 381 -3.89 -7.77 1.52
C ARG A 381 -5.38 -8.07 1.83
N GLY A 382 -6.27 -7.34 1.14
CA GLY A 382 -7.73 -7.44 1.30
C GLY A 382 -8.32 -6.66 2.47
N GLY A 383 -7.48 -5.97 3.27
CA GLY A 383 -7.88 -5.00 4.29
C GLY A 383 -8.75 -5.59 5.40
N GLY A 384 -9.59 -4.75 5.98
CA GLY A 384 -10.47 -5.10 7.10
C GLY A 384 -10.85 -3.89 7.96
N THR A 385 -11.11 -4.12 9.24
CA THR A 385 -11.35 -3.05 10.23
C THR A 385 -10.61 -3.35 11.52
N VAL A 386 -9.84 -2.39 12.02
CA VAL A 386 -9.08 -2.48 13.26
C VAL A 386 -9.47 -1.32 14.17
N ASN A 387 -10.02 -1.63 15.34
CA ASN A 387 -10.32 -0.68 16.39
C ASN A 387 -9.43 -0.98 17.59
N VAL A 388 -8.71 0.02 18.10
CA VAL A 388 -7.79 -0.14 19.23
C VAL A 388 -8.12 0.90 20.30
N ASP A 389 -8.40 0.45 21.52
CA ASP A 389 -8.70 1.30 22.68
C ASP A 389 -7.63 1.13 23.77
N GLY A 390 -6.64 2.01 23.75
CA GLY A 390 -5.51 2.02 24.67
C GLY A 390 -4.52 0.85 24.52
N GLY A 391 -3.53 0.87 25.41
CA GLY A 391 -2.44 -0.10 25.44
C GLY A 391 -1.09 0.48 25.00
N SER A 392 -0.10 -0.40 24.90
CA SER A 392 1.28 -0.08 24.52
C SER A 392 1.71 -1.00 23.37
N TYR A 393 2.11 -0.40 22.25
CA TYR A 393 2.49 -1.10 21.03
C TYR A 393 3.91 -0.69 20.63
N VAL A 394 4.86 -1.61 20.77
CA VAL A 394 6.29 -1.35 20.58
C VAL A 394 6.85 -2.21 19.46
N THR A 395 7.61 -1.62 18.55
CA THR A 395 8.35 -2.34 17.51
C THR A 395 9.83 -1.98 17.56
N ASN A 396 10.71 -2.94 17.24
CA ASN A 396 12.16 -2.75 17.34
C ASN A 396 12.95 -3.08 16.05
N GLY A 397 12.35 -3.74 15.06
CA GLY A 397 12.98 -3.97 13.75
C GLY A 397 12.78 -2.82 12.76
N THR A 398 13.44 -2.92 11.60
CA THR A 398 13.27 -2.00 10.46
C THR A 398 12.15 -2.46 9.54
N GLY A 399 11.46 -1.51 8.88
CA GLY A 399 10.23 -1.80 8.14
C GLY A 399 9.10 -2.32 9.05
N SER A 400 9.18 -2.03 10.34
CA SER A 400 8.23 -2.46 11.38
C SER A 400 7.62 -1.22 12.03
N PRO A 401 6.74 -0.47 11.34
CA PRO A 401 6.10 0.70 11.95
C PRO A 401 5.19 0.29 13.10
N ALA A 402 4.83 1.23 13.98
CA ALA A 402 3.87 0.92 15.05
C ALA A 402 2.49 0.55 14.46
N ILE A 403 2.09 1.23 13.39
CA ILE A 403 0.93 0.91 12.54
C ILE A 403 1.36 0.72 11.08
N TYR A 404 1.00 -0.41 10.47
CA TYR A 404 0.99 -0.60 9.01
C TYR A 404 -0.46 -0.78 8.51
N CYS A 405 -0.91 0.10 7.62
CA CYS A 405 -2.31 0.25 7.26
C CYS A 405 -2.62 -0.02 5.78
N THR A 406 -3.42 -1.07 5.54
CA THR A 406 -4.14 -1.38 4.29
C THR A 406 -5.64 -1.57 4.56
N ALA A 407 -6.15 -0.97 5.65
CA ALA A 407 -7.50 -1.19 6.17
C ALA A 407 -8.12 0.10 6.74
N GLY A 408 -9.31 0.01 7.34
CA GLY A 408 -9.80 1.04 8.24
C GLY A 408 -9.25 0.83 9.65
N ILE A 409 -8.28 1.64 10.09
CA ILE A 409 -7.70 1.58 11.44
C ILE A 409 -8.11 2.81 12.25
N SER A 410 -8.66 2.59 13.44
CA SER A 410 -8.92 3.63 14.46
C SER A 410 -8.23 3.26 15.77
N VAL A 411 -7.49 4.21 16.36
CA VAL A 411 -6.77 4.03 17.62
C VAL A 411 -7.08 5.18 18.59
N SER A 412 -7.50 4.87 19.81
CA SER A 412 -7.67 5.81 20.92
C SER A 412 -6.71 5.51 22.08
N ASP A 413 -6.32 6.55 22.84
CA ASP A 413 -5.69 6.45 24.17
C ASP A 413 -4.41 5.56 24.27
N ALA A 414 -3.72 5.29 23.16
CA ALA A 414 -2.63 4.32 23.08
C ALA A 414 -1.23 4.94 22.95
N THR A 415 -0.22 4.27 23.50
CA THR A 415 1.20 4.58 23.25
C THR A 415 1.73 3.71 22.11
N LEU A 416 2.20 4.34 21.04
CA LEU A 416 2.66 3.72 19.80
C LEU A 416 4.14 4.08 19.58
N THR A 417 5.06 3.11 19.65
CA THR A 417 6.51 3.38 19.59
C THR A 417 7.23 2.46 18.61
N ALA A 418 7.71 3.03 17.51
CA ALA A 418 8.66 2.38 16.63
C ALA A 418 10.09 2.84 16.95
N ASN A 419 10.93 1.91 17.43
CA ASN A 419 12.30 2.21 17.84
C ASN A 419 13.31 2.24 16.67
N ALA A 420 12.95 1.72 15.50
CA ALA A 420 13.82 1.68 14.32
C ALA A 420 13.08 1.92 12.98
N SER A 421 11.82 2.35 13.03
CA SER A 421 10.93 2.52 11.87
C SER A 421 10.02 3.75 12.05
N GLU A 422 9.17 3.97 11.06
CA GLU A 422 8.09 4.95 10.99
C GLU A 422 7.09 4.74 12.15
N GLY A 423 6.43 5.81 12.62
CA GLY A 423 5.32 5.67 13.55
C GLY A 423 4.09 5.05 12.88
N VAL A 424 3.74 5.54 11.69
CA VAL A 424 2.55 5.12 10.91
C VAL A 424 2.90 5.04 9.43
N VAL A 425 2.43 3.98 8.78
CA VAL A 425 2.43 3.82 7.32
C VAL A 425 0.98 3.60 6.85
N VAL A 426 0.53 4.37 5.86
CA VAL A 426 -0.77 4.22 5.20
C VAL A 426 -0.55 3.93 3.72
N GLU A 427 -1.11 2.82 3.24
CA GLU A 427 -0.96 2.38 1.85
C GLU A 427 -2.30 2.43 1.09
N GLY A 428 -2.32 3.13 -0.04
CA GLY A 428 -3.49 3.27 -0.93
C GLY A 428 -4.71 3.89 -0.26
N LYS A 429 -5.91 3.49 -0.69
CA LYS A 429 -7.21 4.12 -0.29
C LYS A 429 -7.63 3.98 1.18
N ASN A 430 -6.69 3.63 2.05
CA ASN A 430 -6.92 3.18 3.41
C ASN A 430 -6.79 4.32 4.42
N SER A 431 -7.24 4.09 5.65
CA SER A 431 -7.45 5.17 6.61
C SER A 431 -6.88 4.87 7.98
N VAL A 432 -6.13 5.82 8.56
CA VAL A 432 -5.73 5.79 9.97
C VAL A 432 -6.35 6.99 10.71
N ALA A 433 -7.10 6.72 11.76
CA ALA A 433 -7.62 7.71 12.70
C ALA A 433 -6.99 7.52 14.09
N LEU A 434 -6.40 8.59 14.63
CA LEU A 434 -5.79 8.63 15.97
C LEU A 434 -6.55 9.61 16.86
N THR A 435 -6.83 9.21 18.10
CA THR A 435 -7.43 10.09 19.12
C THR A 435 -6.64 9.94 20.42
N ASP A 436 -6.12 11.05 20.96
CA ASP A 436 -5.38 11.09 22.23
C ASP A 436 -4.22 10.06 22.34
N CYS A 437 -3.60 9.73 21.21
CA CYS A 437 -2.48 8.77 21.14
C CYS A 437 -1.11 9.44 21.34
N GLU A 438 -0.14 8.68 21.85
CA GLU A 438 1.28 9.08 21.92
C GLU A 438 2.09 8.29 20.88
N VAL A 439 2.39 8.91 19.74
CA VAL A 439 3.15 8.28 18.64
C VAL A 439 4.62 8.67 18.68
N THR A 440 5.51 7.71 18.48
CA THR A 440 6.95 7.93 18.28
C THR A 440 7.48 7.11 17.11
N GLY A 441 8.01 7.80 16.09
CA GLY A 441 8.81 7.21 15.01
C GLY A 441 10.30 7.46 15.20
N ASN A 442 11.14 6.50 14.80
CA ASN A 442 12.61 6.57 14.86
C ASN A 442 13.24 5.81 13.68
N MET A 443 12.70 6.00 12.48
CA MET A 443 13.24 5.47 11.23
C MET A 443 14.67 6.00 11.05
N SER A 444 15.68 5.15 11.18
CA SER A 444 17.09 5.57 11.07
C SER A 444 17.74 5.17 9.74
N ASN A 445 17.05 4.32 8.98
CA ASN A 445 17.36 3.87 7.64
C ASN A 445 16.08 3.23 7.06
N THR A 446 16.02 3.00 5.75
CA THR A 446 14.98 2.17 5.14
C THR A 446 15.16 0.68 5.46
N TYR A 447 14.09 -0.10 5.30
CA TYR A 447 14.20 -1.55 5.17
C TYR A 447 15.07 -1.90 3.95
N ASN A 448 16.03 -2.82 4.12
CA ASN A 448 17.14 -3.13 3.20
C ASN A 448 18.22 -2.04 3.00
N GLY A 449 18.03 -0.82 3.51
CA GLY A 449 19.07 0.19 3.61
C GLY A 449 19.38 0.94 2.30
N ASP A 450 18.36 1.18 1.49
CA ASP A 450 18.38 2.22 0.45
C ASP A 450 18.60 3.59 1.11
N SER A 451 19.66 4.29 0.69
CA SER A 451 20.07 5.60 1.20
C SER A 451 19.45 6.78 0.48
N ASP A 452 18.81 6.54 -0.65
CA ASP A 452 18.32 7.57 -1.57
C ASP A 452 16.83 7.89 -1.31
N GLU A 453 16.19 7.07 -0.45
CA GLU A 453 14.83 7.22 0.06
C GLU A 453 14.70 8.23 1.20
N ASN A 454 13.51 8.82 1.32
CA ASN A 454 13.20 9.75 2.40
C ASN A 454 13.14 9.00 3.76
N ILE A 455 13.62 9.66 4.81
CA ILE A 455 13.46 9.21 6.20
C ILE A 455 12.35 10.04 6.85
N HIS A 456 11.34 9.38 7.40
CA HIS A 456 10.11 10.02 7.89
C HIS A 456 9.52 9.34 9.14
N CYS A 457 8.63 10.07 9.82
CA CYS A 457 7.81 9.55 10.92
C CYS A 457 6.48 8.97 10.44
N ILE A 458 5.84 9.60 9.46
CA ILE A 458 4.57 9.16 8.87
C ILE A 458 4.73 9.06 7.35
N MET A 459 4.40 7.90 6.80
CA MET A 459 4.36 7.66 5.35
C MET A 459 2.91 7.49 4.88
N ILE A 460 2.55 8.14 3.78
CA ILE A 460 1.30 7.90 3.05
C ILE A 460 1.64 7.72 1.58
N TYR A 461 1.37 6.54 1.02
CA TYR A 461 1.80 6.20 -0.34
C TYR A 461 0.92 5.16 -1.01
N GLN A 462 1.07 4.97 -2.33
CA GLN A 462 0.55 3.80 -3.04
C GLN A 462 1.71 2.94 -3.52
N SER A 463 1.69 1.64 -3.23
CA SER A 463 2.60 0.67 -3.84
C SER A 463 2.05 0.13 -5.16
N MET A 464 2.89 -0.58 -5.93
CA MET A 464 2.45 -1.28 -7.14
C MET A 464 2.33 -2.81 -6.95
N SER A 465 2.39 -3.34 -5.72
CA SER A 465 2.18 -4.78 -5.47
C SER A 465 0.71 -5.19 -5.70
N GLY A 466 -0.21 -4.27 -5.41
CA GLY A 466 -1.65 -4.50 -5.40
C GLY A 466 -2.17 -5.19 -4.14
N ASP A 467 -1.42 -5.11 -3.02
CA ASP A 467 -1.90 -5.52 -1.69
C ASP A 467 -2.93 -4.53 -1.12
N ALA A 468 -2.73 -3.23 -1.40
CA ALA A 468 -3.70 -2.17 -1.19
C ALA A 468 -4.37 -1.75 -2.51
N ASP A 469 -5.70 -1.56 -2.46
CA ASP A 469 -6.48 -0.97 -3.55
C ASP A 469 -6.11 0.51 -3.77
N VAL A 470 -5.98 0.91 -5.04
CA VAL A 470 -5.69 2.30 -5.44
C VAL A 470 -6.85 3.24 -5.11
N GLY A 471 -6.52 4.39 -4.53
CA GLY A 471 -7.43 5.51 -4.28
C GLY A 471 -6.89 6.45 -3.20
N GLU A 472 -7.70 7.44 -2.84
CA GLU A 472 -7.39 8.49 -1.86
C GLU A 472 -7.20 7.92 -0.44
N ALA A 473 -6.03 8.14 0.15
CA ALA A 473 -5.72 7.77 1.53
C ALA A 473 -6.31 8.77 2.52
N THR A 474 -6.53 8.35 3.78
CA THR A 474 -6.96 9.27 4.84
C THR A 474 -6.11 9.13 6.10
N PHE A 475 -5.61 10.25 6.62
CA PHE A 475 -4.99 10.30 7.95
C PHE A 475 -5.67 11.38 8.79
N SER A 476 -6.11 11.03 10.00
CA SER A 476 -6.62 12.01 10.95
C SER A 476 -6.03 11.83 12.34
N ALA A 477 -5.65 12.91 13.00
CA ALA A 477 -5.21 12.92 14.39
C ALA A 477 -5.90 14.04 15.18
N GLU A 478 -6.53 13.66 16.30
CA GLU A 478 -7.14 14.59 17.26
C GLU A 478 -6.51 14.39 18.65
N GLY A 479 -5.97 15.46 19.23
CA GLY A 479 -5.30 15.42 20.54
C GLY A 479 -3.98 14.64 20.53
N GLY A 480 -3.54 14.21 21.71
CA GLY A 480 -2.32 13.40 21.87
C GLY A 480 -1.02 14.09 21.42
N SER A 481 -0.04 13.30 20.97
CA SER A 481 1.25 13.79 20.46
C SER A 481 1.88 12.87 19.42
N ILE A 482 2.66 13.46 18.51
CA ILE A 482 3.41 12.73 17.47
C ILE A 482 4.86 13.23 17.48
N THR A 483 5.80 12.33 17.77
CA THR A 483 7.23 12.62 17.86
C THR A 483 8.01 11.91 16.76
N ALA A 484 8.59 12.69 15.84
CA ALA A 484 9.67 12.25 14.98
C ALA A 484 10.99 12.36 15.76
N LYS A 485 11.73 11.26 15.94
CA LYS A 485 13.11 11.30 16.47
C LYS A 485 14.15 11.46 15.37
N THR A 486 13.77 11.13 14.14
CA THR A 486 14.56 11.18 12.91
C THR A 486 13.63 11.53 11.74
N GLY A 487 14.18 12.16 10.71
CA GLY A 487 13.44 12.40 9.46
C GLY A 487 12.41 13.52 9.49
N ASP A 488 11.70 13.63 8.38
CA ASP A 488 10.58 14.54 8.18
C ASP A 488 9.34 14.03 8.95
N MET A 489 8.40 14.90 9.33
CA MET A 489 7.20 14.44 10.05
C MET A 489 6.26 13.64 9.13
N PHE A 490 5.87 14.21 7.98
CA PHE A 490 5.04 13.56 6.97
C PHE A 490 5.75 13.47 5.62
N TYR A 491 5.74 12.28 5.01
CA TYR A 491 6.16 12.03 3.63
C TYR A 491 5.01 11.41 2.83
N ILE A 492 4.61 12.10 1.75
CA ILE A 492 3.55 11.68 0.82
C ILE A 492 4.18 11.49 -0.55
N THR A 493 3.94 10.33 -1.17
CA THR A 493 4.41 10.05 -2.54
C THR A 493 3.48 9.07 -3.26
N ASN A 494 3.35 9.20 -4.57
CA ASN A 494 2.55 8.34 -5.46
C ASN A 494 1.06 8.17 -5.07
N THR A 495 0.44 9.12 -4.34
CA THR A 495 -0.96 8.98 -3.90
C THR A 495 -1.65 10.31 -3.63
N ASP A 496 -2.97 10.31 -3.80
CA ASP A 496 -3.88 11.34 -3.29
C ASP A 496 -4.10 11.08 -1.78
N CYS A 497 -4.19 12.13 -0.95
CA CYS A 497 -4.59 11.95 0.45
C CYS A 497 -5.30 13.14 1.12
N GLU A 498 -6.20 12.82 2.05
CA GLU A 498 -6.78 13.79 3.00
C GLU A 498 -6.10 13.65 4.37
N ILE A 499 -5.61 14.77 4.91
CA ILE A 499 -4.97 14.87 6.23
C ILE A 499 -5.80 15.84 7.09
N THR A 500 -6.30 15.38 8.24
CA THR A 500 -7.00 16.24 9.22
C THR A 500 -6.28 16.24 10.57
N LEU A 501 -5.89 17.42 11.05
CA LEU A 501 -5.13 17.60 12.30
C LEU A 501 -5.85 18.57 13.24
N LYS A 502 -5.96 18.19 14.52
CA LYS A 502 -6.59 19.00 15.55
C LYS A 502 -5.97 18.78 16.94
N ASP A 503 -5.60 19.85 17.63
CA ASP A 503 -5.07 19.81 19.00
C ASP A 503 -3.85 18.84 19.22
N VAL A 504 -3.13 18.44 18.16
CA VAL A 504 -2.04 17.45 18.23
C VAL A 504 -0.71 18.10 18.61
N ALA A 505 0.01 17.59 19.60
CA ALA A 505 1.36 18.08 19.93
C ALA A 505 2.43 17.42 19.05
N PHE A 506 3.01 18.17 18.10
CA PHE A 506 4.09 17.69 17.24
C PHE A 506 5.49 17.96 17.83
N THR A 507 6.40 17.00 17.69
CA THR A 507 7.85 17.19 17.91
C THR A 507 8.62 16.70 16.69
N LEU A 508 9.22 17.61 15.95
CA LEU A 508 9.95 17.32 14.71
C LEU A 508 11.43 16.98 15.02
N ALA A 509 12.03 16.13 14.18
CA ALA A 509 13.46 15.81 14.26
C ALA A 509 14.35 16.79 13.49
N ASN A 510 13.80 17.39 12.44
CA ASN A 510 14.40 18.43 11.61
C ASN A 510 13.41 19.60 11.45
N ASP A 511 13.61 20.43 10.44
CA ASP A 511 12.75 21.57 10.11
C ASP A 511 11.70 21.28 9.03
N VAL A 512 11.42 20.02 8.67
CA VAL A 512 10.42 19.64 7.65
C VAL A 512 9.20 19.00 8.31
N PHE A 513 8.05 19.67 8.17
CA PHE A 513 6.77 19.16 8.65
C PHE A 513 6.11 18.26 7.60
N LEU A 514 6.02 18.71 6.35
CA LEU A 514 5.34 18.01 5.28
C LEU A 514 6.20 18.02 4.02
N ARG A 515 6.36 16.86 3.41
CA ARG A 515 6.98 16.67 2.10
C ARG A 515 6.01 15.91 1.19
N VAL A 516 5.71 16.49 0.04
CA VAL A 516 4.89 15.90 -1.02
C VAL A 516 5.71 15.93 -2.30
N GLU A 517 6.23 14.77 -2.72
CA GLU A 517 7.11 14.70 -3.89
C GLU A 517 7.14 13.32 -4.57
N GLY A 518 7.63 13.29 -5.80
CA GLY A 518 7.99 12.07 -6.50
C GLY A 518 9.15 11.34 -5.84
N ASN A 519 9.07 10.00 -5.79
CA ASN A 519 10.19 9.14 -5.40
C ASN A 519 10.97 8.66 -6.65
N SER A 520 12.15 8.05 -6.43
CA SER A 520 13.02 7.55 -7.50
C SER A 520 12.46 6.35 -8.29
N SER A 521 11.33 5.80 -7.86
CA SER A 521 10.78 4.50 -8.30
C SER A 521 11.71 3.29 -8.07
N SER A 522 12.80 3.42 -7.31
CA SER A 522 13.70 2.29 -6.98
C SER A 522 12.95 1.13 -6.28
N ARG A 523 11.92 1.47 -5.51
CA ARG A 523 11.03 0.55 -4.79
C ARG A 523 9.76 0.16 -5.58
N GLY A 524 9.66 0.56 -6.85
CA GLY A 524 8.50 0.30 -7.70
C GLY A 524 7.27 1.14 -7.36
N TRP A 525 7.43 2.30 -6.72
CA TRP A 525 6.34 3.17 -6.28
C TRP A 525 5.97 4.22 -7.33
N GLY A 526 5.22 3.76 -8.33
CA GLY A 526 4.74 4.59 -9.44
C GLY A 526 5.75 4.68 -10.59
N THR A 527 5.79 5.84 -11.25
CA THR A 527 6.71 6.14 -12.34
C THR A 527 7.43 7.46 -12.03
N GLU A 528 8.77 7.45 -12.05
CA GLU A 528 9.62 8.62 -11.79
C GLU A 528 9.18 9.82 -12.63
N GLY A 529 8.93 10.96 -11.98
CA GLY A 529 8.44 12.18 -12.64
C GLY A 529 6.92 12.21 -12.90
N ALA A 530 6.18 11.20 -12.43
CA ALA A 530 4.72 11.11 -12.48
C ALA A 530 4.11 10.44 -11.23
N ASN A 531 4.88 10.38 -10.14
CA ASN A 531 4.58 9.70 -8.87
C ASN A 531 4.61 10.68 -7.68
N GLY A 532 4.20 11.94 -7.90
CA GLY A 532 3.96 12.91 -6.84
C GLY A 532 2.73 12.57 -6.00
N GLY A 533 2.28 13.53 -5.18
CA GLY A 533 1.04 13.39 -4.40
C GLY A 533 0.13 14.61 -4.50
N ASP A 534 -1.17 14.38 -4.40
CA ASP A 534 -2.20 15.43 -4.36
C ASP A 534 -2.84 15.44 -2.95
N VAL A 535 -2.51 16.46 -2.15
CA VAL A 535 -2.81 16.48 -0.71
C VAL A 535 -3.85 17.53 -0.36
N THR A 536 -4.88 17.15 0.39
CA THR A 536 -5.74 18.09 1.12
C THR A 536 -5.42 18.04 2.60
N LEU A 537 -4.84 19.11 3.16
CA LEU A 537 -4.54 19.22 4.59
C LEU A 537 -5.47 20.23 5.27
N THR A 538 -6.27 19.74 6.23
CA THR A 538 -7.10 20.56 7.13
C THR A 538 -6.48 20.61 8.52
N ALA A 539 -6.02 21.78 8.92
CA ALA A 539 -5.59 22.11 10.28
C ALA A 539 -6.73 22.85 11.00
N ASP A 540 -7.22 22.29 12.11
CA ASP A 540 -8.41 22.75 12.85
C ASP A 540 -8.04 22.99 14.32
N SER A 541 -8.00 24.25 14.78
CA SER A 541 -7.43 24.63 16.08
C SER A 541 -6.03 24.04 16.35
N GLN A 542 -5.23 23.88 15.30
CA GLN A 542 -3.95 23.15 15.36
C GLN A 542 -2.77 24.13 15.50
N GLU A 543 -1.85 23.87 16.42
CA GLU A 543 -0.55 24.54 16.50
C GLU A 543 0.52 23.64 15.87
N PHE A 544 1.21 24.10 14.83
CA PHE A 544 2.25 23.31 14.17
C PHE A 544 3.34 24.20 13.56
N ALA A 545 4.53 23.62 13.37
CA ALA A 545 5.69 24.33 12.87
C ALA A 545 6.53 23.45 11.94
N GLY A 546 7.34 24.10 11.10
CA GLY A 546 8.23 23.45 10.13
C GLY A 546 7.90 23.81 8.67
N ASN A 547 8.83 23.52 7.79
CA ASN A 547 8.73 23.77 6.36
C ASN A 547 7.76 22.78 5.71
N ILE A 548 7.07 23.25 4.69
CA ILE A 548 6.26 22.44 3.79
C ILE A 548 6.93 22.45 2.41
N LEU A 549 7.17 21.27 1.86
CA LEU A 549 7.86 21.05 0.59
C LEU A 549 6.92 20.31 -0.37
N VAL A 550 6.70 20.88 -1.55
CA VAL A 550 5.81 20.34 -2.61
C VAL A 550 6.53 20.49 -3.95
N ASP A 551 6.85 19.37 -4.61
CA ASP A 551 7.62 19.36 -5.86
C ASP A 551 6.77 19.70 -7.11
N GLU A 552 7.42 19.92 -8.25
CA GLU A 552 6.77 20.35 -9.51
C GLU A 552 5.67 19.40 -10.05
N ILE A 553 5.58 18.16 -9.53
CA ILE A 553 4.61 17.14 -9.95
C ILE A 553 3.56 16.82 -8.88
N SER A 554 3.53 17.59 -7.79
CA SER A 554 2.64 17.41 -6.64
C SER A 554 1.75 18.63 -6.38
N SER A 555 0.72 18.46 -5.56
CA SER A 555 -0.12 19.55 -5.09
C SER A 555 -0.49 19.49 -3.61
N LEU A 556 -0.83 20.66 -3.05
CA LEU A 556 -1.31 20.81 -1.69
C LEU A 556 -2.42 21.87 -1.61
N ALA A 557 -3.60 21.48 -1.12
CA ALA A 557 -4.63 22.37 -0.62
C ALA A 557 -4.54 22.43 0.91
N LEU A 558 -3.98 23.52 1.46
CA LEU A 558 -3.83 23.75 2.89
C LEU A 558 -4.97 24.64 3.42
N THR A 559 -5.80 24.13 4.32
CA THR A 559 -6.83 24.89 5.03
C THR A 559 -6.46 25.02 6.50
N MET A 560 -6.27 26.26 6.97
CA MET A 560 -6.05 26.60 8.38
C MET A 560 -7.29 27.31 8.93
N LYS A 561 -7.92 26.73 9.96
CA LYS A 561 -9.18 27.24 10.52
C LYS A 561 -9.29 27.15 12.04
N ASN A 562 -10.26 27.88 12.61
CA ASN A 562 -10.64 27.87 14.04
C ASN A 562 -9.44 28.18 14.98
N GLY A 563 -8.69 29.24 14.71
CA GLY A 563 -7.55 29.65 15.52
C GLY A 563 -6.30 28.79 15.35
N THR A 564 -6.11 28.21 14.16
CA THR A 564 -4.90 27.45 13.81
C THR A 564 -3.67 28.36 13.74
N SER A 565 -2.52 27.89 14.22
CA SER A 565 -1.26 28.63 14.21
C SER A 565 -0.16 27.84 13.52
N TYR A 566 0.34 28.36 12.40
CA TYR A 566 1.44 27.79 11.64
C TYR A 566 2.71 28.65 11.74
N GLU A 567 3.84 28.07 12.15
CA GLU A 567 5.16 28.72 12.10
C GLU A 567 6.10 27.97 11.14
N GLY A 568 6.31 28.51 9.93
CA GLY A 568 7.07 27.81 8.90
C GLY A 568 7.14 28.54 7.57
N ALA A 569 7.81 27.92 6.60
CA ALA A 569 7.91 28.37 5.22
C ALA A 569 7.41 27.31 4.25
N ILE A 570 6.77 27.74 3.16
CA ILE A 570 6.29 26.84 2.10
C ILE A 570 7.21 27.01 0.88
N ASN A 571 7.84 25.92 0.44
CA ASN A 571 8.81 25.88 -0.66
C ASN A 571 9.92 26.97 -0.55
N PRO A 572 10.71 27.01 0.54
CA PRO A 572 11.62 28.13 0.82
C PRO A 572 12.75 28.36 -0.19
N ASP A 573 13.04 27.37 -1.05
CA ASP A 573 14.07 27.47 -2.10
C ASP A 573 13.56 28.03 -3.45
N GLY A 574 12.25 28.25 -3.61
CA GLY A 574 11.62 28.83 -4.81
C GLY A 574 10.29 28.19 -5.21
N ASP A 575 9.75 28.56 -6.37
CA ASP A 575 8.54 27.95 -6.92
C ASP A 575 8.70 26.42 -7.07
N GLY A 576 7.65 25.67 -6.74
CA GLY A 576 7.59 24.21 -6.83
C GLY A 576 6.24 23.74 -7.39
N GLY A 577 5.58 22.83 -6.67
CA GLY A 577 4.25 22.33 -7.02
C GLY A 577 3.11 23.32 -6.85
N THR A 578 1.88 22.83 -7.07
CA THR A 578 0.68 23.66 -6.89
C THR A 578 0.32 23.75 -5.41
N VAL A 579 0.36 24.93 -4.82
CA VAL A 579 0.00 25.12 -3.40
C VAL A 579 -1.07 26.21 -3.25
N ASP A 580 -2.25 25.79 -2.80
CA ASP A 580 -3.39 26.65 -2.50
C ASP A 580 -3.56 26.75 -0.98
N VAL A 581 -3.49 27.97 -0.43
CA VAL A 581 -3.58 28.22 1.02
C VAL A 581 -4.85 28.98 1.35
N THR A 582 -5.69 28.41 2.21
CA THR A 582 -6.86 29.06 2.83
C THR A 582 -6.57 29.33 4.31
N LEU A 583 -6.69 30.58 4.74
CA LEU A 583 -6.45 31.05 6.10
C LEU A 583 -7.67 31.86 6.58
N ASP A 584 -8.37 31.39 7.62
CA ASP A 584 -9.53 32.11 8.16
C ASP A 584 -9.16 33.31 9.05
N ASP A 585 -10.20 34.05 9.47
CA ASP A 585 -10.07 35.34 10.17
C ASP A 585 -9.36 35.24 11.53
N ASP A 586 -9.32 34.08 12.19
CA ASP A 586 -8.71 33.89 13.51
C ASP A 586 -7.47 32.99 13.56
N SER A 587 -7.16 32.29 12.47
CA SER A 587 -5.88 31.57 12.28
C SER A 587 -4.73 32.50 11.89
N THR A 588 -3.48 32.08 12.15
CA THR A 588 -2.27 32.88 11.88
C THR A 588 -1.13 32.07 11.25
N TRP A 589 -0.33 32.73 10.41
CA TRP A 589 0.90 32.16 9.83
C TRP A 589 2.11 33.06 10.12
N THR A 590 3.15 32.51 10.76
CA THR A 590 4.44 33.20 10.97
C THR A 590 5.48 32.63 10.03
N LEU A 591 6.09 33.48 9.20
CA LEU A 591 7.13 33.07 8.25
C LEU A 591 8.46 32.79 8.95
N THR A 592 9.11 31.69 8.58
CA THR A 592 10.50 31.36 8.96
C THR A 592 11.49 31.42 7.80
N GLY A 593 10.98 31.66 6.59
CA GLY A 593 11.67 31.73 5.31
C GLY A 593 10.81 32.47 4.29
N ASP A 594 11.39 32.90 3.16
CA ASP A 594 10.58 33.32 2.01
C ASP A 594 9.68 32.15 1.59
N SER A 595 8.44 32.40 1.19
CA SER A 595 7.46 31.34 0.89
C SER A 595 6.82 31.54 -0.48
N TYR A 596 6.63 30.44 -1.21
CA TYR A 596 6.21 30.43 -2.61
C TYR A 596 4.97 29.52 -2.76
N ILE A 597 3.83 30.12 -3.07
CA ILE A 597 2.54 29.44 -3.21
C ILE A 597 1.79 29.87 -4.47
N THR A 598 0.86 29.05 -4.94
CA THR A 598 0.07 29.30 -6.15
C THR A 598 -1.10 30.23 -5.88
N SER A 599 -1.85 30.03 -4.80
CA SER A 599 -2.93 30.93 -4.41
C SER A 599 -3.07 31.09 -2.90
N PHE A 600 -3.71 32.20 -2.50
CA PHE A 600 -3.99 32.54 -1.11
C PHE A 600 -5.42 33.10 -1.00
N ASP A 601 -6.24 32.51 -0.13
CA ASP A 601 -7.55 33.02 0.29
C ASP A 601 -7.52 33.29 1.80
N GLY A 602 -7.57 34.56 2.18
CA GLY A 602 -7.43 35.02 3.57
C GLY A 602 -7.01 36.49 3.68
N ASP A 603 -6.81 36.98 4.91
CA ASP A 603 -6.27 38.32 5.17
C ASP A 603 -4.76 38.25 5.47
N THR A 604 -3.93 38.94 4.67
CA THR A 604 -2.47 38.94 4.86
C THR A 604 -2.02 39.63 6.14
N SER A 605 -2.90 40.36 6.85
CA SER A 605 -2.60 40.89 8.19
C SER A 605 -2.57 39.82 9.29
N ASN A 606 -3.08 38.61 9.02
CA ASN A 606 -2.88 37.42 9.86
C ASN A 606 -1.53 36.72 9.59
N ILE A 607 -0.70 37.25 8.67
CA ILE A 607 0.64 36.73 8.35
C ILE A 607 1.73 37.60 8.98
N THR A 608 2.57 37.00 9.83
CA THR A 608 3.76 37.66 10.40
C THR A 608 4.96 37.42 9.50
N ALA A 609 5.33 38.44 8.71
CA ALA A 609 6.43 38.39 7.75
C ALA A 609 7.79 38.01 8.34
N ASN A 610 8.07 38.40 9.59
CA ASN A 610 9.31 38.09 10.33
C ASN A 610 10.65 38.48 9.61
N GLY A 611 10.60 39.32 8.58
CA GLY A 611 11.76 39.70 7.75
C GLY A 611 11.89 38.93 6.43
N TYR A 612 10.96 38.03 6.16
CA TYR A 612 10.77 37.26 4.92
C TYR A 612 9.56 37.77 4.13
N HIS A 613 9.35 37.20 2.95
CA HIS A 613 8.31 37.60 2.01
C HIS A 613 7.43 36.42 1.61
N LEU A 614 6.17 36.73 1.29
CA LEU A 614 5.25 35.78 0.66
C LEU A 614 5.13 36.11 -0.83
N TYR A 615 5.36 35.12 -1.67
CA TYR A 615 5.14 35.15 -3.11
C TYR A 615 3.90 34.31 -3.44
N VAL A 616 2.90 34.94 -4.05
CA VAL A 616 1.69 34.27 -4.54
C VAL A 616 1.70 34.35 -6.06
N ASN A 617 1.77 33.21 -6.74
CA ASN A 617 1.87 33.11 -8.20
C ASN A 617 3.01 33.97 -8.78
N GLY A 618 4.17 33.96 -8.11
CA GLY A 618 5.36 34.75 -8.46
C GLY A 618 5.28 36.26 -8.16
N GLU A 619 4.16 36.78 -7.64
CA GLU A 619 4.05 38.17 -7.19
C GLU A 619 4.27 38.27 -5.67
N GLN A 620 5.16 39.16 -5.23
CA GLN A 620 5.37 39.44 -3.81
C GLN A 620 4.16 40.18 -3.23
N VAL A 621 3.49 39.59 -2.24
CA VAL A 621 2.30 40.16 -1.57
C VAL A 621 2.57 40.72 -0.17
N LEU A 622 3.69 40.34 0.45
CA LEU A 622 4.11 40.75 1.80
C LEU A 622 5.56 41.28 1.80
#